data_AF-A0A9Q0HRM2-F1
#
_entry.id   AF-A0A9Q0HRM2-F1
#
_cell.length_a   1.000
_cell.length_b   1.000
_cell.length_c   1.000
_cell.angle_alpha   90.00
_cell.angle_beta   90.00
_cell.angle_gamma   90.00
#
_symmetry.space_group_name_H-M   'P 1'
#
loop_
_entity.id
_entity.type
_entity.pdbx_description
1 polymer ?
#
loop_
_entity_poly.entity_id
_entity_poly.type
_entity_poly.pdbx_seq_one_letter_code
_entity_poly.pdbx_strand_id
1 'polypeptide(L)'
;MSTMADDDSSTVLSDVDDDDAASASASAAADSSFTPPSLSHQTNNTSSSDHQHLLSQLEDARRARDASDKALKDSESRLTRLKAFAQDVIKKRDDALRSQSHAASQRDDLSAQLHSLHSDIATLTQMLTSGMDKISAKISAYTTFPDGLPTTHKYTGLPALAYGVIKRANDIVEDLLRHLDLASKSTDQATQTMEQRNYEIAIEVSELEAKISALREDLSHKESEIGKLTASVAEMEAHLSHFRRFRDEADNNARALEAKLDSQRPLFLQQLNFLSKLHQQIHHIDKVVSLDGKSDDAEPTSSVFMSNEVDSDENLKVLLDGVKSVVELAGVAKEKVRHKMDKTNGELKSLQEKVDALVEQKKHIGTLLRSVLLSNKSEVLQVAEEGLREAGIELKLDGKERSSLGEAHDDEVYTLAGALGNTVKESQIKIIELQHLVEALRAESSLLKARLDAQTKEINQQKLQIKDLEVKERTANESVEGLMMDITAAEEEILRWKAAAEQEAAAGGAVEKEFQSQILALQKELEDRKQAMLELENKLKFKEETAAAAMAAREAAEKSLKLADIRSTRLRQRLEELSRQVEQSDGQGSSLAGPSGVRYACWPWQWLGLNFVRYSGQAEALESSNEMELSEPLI
;
A
#
# COMPACT_ATOMS: atom_id res chain seq x y z
N MET A 1 30.27 39.00 7.44
CA MET A 1 29.64 40.15 6.77
C MET A 1 28.20 39.78 6.50
N SER A 2 27.26 40.47 7.18
CA SER A 2 25.81 40.58 6.92
C SER A 2 24.96 39.30 6.86
N THR A 3 23.78 39.17 7.46
CA THR A 3 22.89 40.09 8.21
C THR A 3 21.81 39.24 8.90
N MET A 4 21.37 39.70 10.08
CA MET A 4 20.28 39.19 10.91
C MET A 4 18.90 39.34 10.24
N ALA A 5 17.96 38.46 10.60
CA ALA A 5 16.55 38.81 10.83
C ALA A 5 15.88 37.67 11.62
N ASP A 6 15.76 37.87 12.93
CA ASP A 6 14.78 37.21 13.80
C ASP A 6 13.38 37.73 13.46
N ASP A 7 12.37 36.87 13.48
CA ASP A 7 10.98 37.30 13.64
C ASP A 7 10.20 36.24 14.43
N ASP A 8 10.25 36.40 15.75
CA ASP A 8 9.32 35.82 16.70
C ASP A 8 7.98 36.59 16.60
N SER A 9 6.88 35.89 16.29
CA SER A 9 5.54 36.36 16.67
C SER A 9 4.77 35.27 17.39
N SER A 10 4.91 35.30 18.71
CA SER A 10 4.00 34.68 19.66
C SER A 10 2.61 35.31 19.51
N THR A 11 1.60 34.54 19.12
CA THR A 11 0.20 34.93 19.33
C THR A 11 -0.45 33.91 20.27
N VAL A 12 -0.44 34.27 21.55
CA VAL A 12 -1.22 33.65 22.62
C VAL A 12 -2.59 34.33 22.65
N LEU A 13 -3.66 33.60 22.38
CA LEU A 13 -5.05 33.96 22.72
C LEU A 13 -5.78 32.64 23.04
N SER A 14 -5.73 32.19 24.29
CA SER A 14 -6.70 32.47 25.36
C SER A 14 -8.00 31.67 25.20
N ASP A 15 -8.01 30.56 25.94
CA ASP A 15 -9.13 29.86 26.56
C ASP A 15 -10.28 30.79 26.95
N VAL A 16 -11.48 30.53 26.44
CA VAL A 16 -12.76 30.99 27.00
C VAL A 16 -13.76 29.86 26.80
N ASP A 17 -13.91 29.03 27.83
CA ASP A 17 -15.11 28.26 28.09
C ASP A 17 -16.24 29.24 28.44
N ASP A 18 -17.38 29.12 27.78
CA ASP A 18 -18.67 29.54 28.31
C ASP A 18 -19.73 28.54 27.84
N ASP A 19 -20.00 27.57 28.72
CA ASP A 19 -21.28 26.89 28.83
C ASP A 19 -22.36 27.95 29.07
N ASP A 20 -23.42 27.97 28.24
CA ASP A 20 -24.73 28.32 28.78
C ASP A 20 -25.86 27.67 27.97
N ALA A 21 -26.47 26.69 28.64
CA ALA A 21 -27.74 26.10 28.27
C ALA A 21 -28.87 27.08 28.58
N ALA A 22 -29.70 27.42 27.60
CA ALA A 22 -31.01 28.02 27.85
C ALA A 22 -32.06 27.57 26.84
N SER A 23 -32.95 26.72 27.35
CA SER A 23 -34.27 26.41 26.84
C SER A 23 -35.11 27.68 26.61
N ALA A 24 -35.81 27.79 25.47
CA ALA A 24 -37.07 28.55 25.41
C ALA A 24 -37.96 28.11 24.24
N SER A 25 -39.19 27.78 24.61
CA SER A 25 -40.35 27.40 23.82
C SER A 25 -41.01 28.57 23.08
N ALA A 26 -41.62 28.23 21.93
CA ALA A 26 -42.93 28.69 21.43
C ALA A 26 -43.25 30.20 21.34
N SER A 27 -43.63 30.65 20.14
CA SER A 27 -44.91 31.36 19.95
C SER A 27 -45.35 31.40 18.49
N ALA A 28 -46.65 31.22 18.32
CA ALA A 28 -47.40 31.36 17.08
C ALA A 28 -47.67 32.84 16.75
N ALA A 29 -47.81 33.14 15.47
CA ALA A 29 -48.65 34.24 15.00
C ALA A 29 -49.16 33.93 13.59
N ALA A 30 -50.49 33.88 13.48
CA ALA A 30 -51.24 33.93 12.23
C ALA A 30 -51.25 35.37 11.68
N ASP A 31 -51.40 35.51 10.36
CA ASP A 31 -52.59 36.12 9.72
C ASP A 31 -52.23 36.79 8.37
N SER A 32 -52.94 36.40 7.30
CA SER A 32 -53.42 37.27 6.20
C SER A 32 -53.97 36.43 5.04
N SER A 33 -55.27 36.18 5.13
CA SER A 33 -56.29 36.31 4.08
C SER A 33 -55.86 36.46 2.60
N PHE A 34 -56.21 35.47 1.77
CA PHE A 34 -56.88 35.71 0.48
C PHE A 34 -57.52 34.43 -0.09
N THR A 35 -58.81 34.49 -0.45
CA THR A 35 -59.56 33.50 -1.25
C THR A 35 -60.60 34.26 -2.09
N PRO A 36 -61.15 33.71 -3.19
CA PRO A 36 -60.54 33.18 -4.41
C PRO A 36 -61.21 33.81 -5.67
N PRO A 37 -61.07 33.24 -6.88
CA PRO A 37 -62.31 32.93 -7.59
C PRO A 37 -62.36 31.51 -8.15
N SER A 38 -63.55 30.94 -8.06
CA SER A 38 -63.94 29.62 -8.52
C SER A 38 -64.05 29.53 -10.03
N LEU A 39 -63.49 28.46 -10.60
CA LEU A 39 -64.00 27.81 -11.82
C LEU A 39 -63.99 26.28 -11.62
N SER A 40 -65.21 25.77 -11.46
CA SER A 40 -65.75 24.45 -11.87
C SER A 40 -64.84 23.22 -11.98
N HIS A 41 -65.14 22.25 -11.10
CA HIS A 41 -65.37 20.82 -11.37
C HIS A 41 -64.55 20.09 -12.45
N GLN A 42 -63.57 19.30 -12.01
CA GLN A 42 -63.48 17.82 -12.12
C GLN A 42 -62.00 17.39 -12.06
N THR A 43 -61.64 16.60 -11.02
CA THR A 43 -60.51 15.62 -10.92
C THR A 43 -59.82 15.58 -9.51
N ASN A 44 -60.56 15.55 -8.40
CA ASN A 44 -59.96 15.67 -7.05
C ASN A 44 -59.63 14.37 -6.29
N ASN A 45 -59.41 13.24 -6.97
CA ASN A 45 -58.92 12.03 -6.27
C ASN A 45 -57.43 11.72 -6.51
N THR A 46 -56.78 12.31 -7.52
CA THR A 46 -55.36 12.08 -7.83
C THR A 46 -54.44 13.16 -7.22
N SER A 47 -54.88 14.40 -7.13
CA SER A 47 -54.09 15.48 -6.52
C SER A 47 -53.86 15.31 -5.02
N SER A 48 -54.84 14.74 -4.28
CA SER A 48 -54.69 14.46 -2.85
C SER A 48 -53.73 13.29 -2.58
N SER A 49 -53.71 12.27 -3.44
CA SER A 49 -52.74 11.17 -3.31
C SER A 49 -51.33 11.63 -3.65
N ASP A 50 -51.19 12.49 -4.66
CA ASP A 50 -49.89 13.03 -5.08
C ASP A 50 -49.31 13.95 -4.01
N HIS A 51 -50.12 14.79 -3.37
CA HIS A 51 -49.69 15.60 -2.23
C HIS A 51 -49.29 14.77 -1.01
N GLN A 52 -50.02 13.69 -0.69
CA GLN A 52 -49.65 12.79 0.40
C GLN A 52 -48.35 12.02 0.09
N HIS A 53 -48.15 11.62 -1.17
CA HIS A 53 -46.92 10.98 -1.61
C HIS A 53 -45.72 11.93 -1.56
N LEU A 54 -45.88 13.19 -1.96
CA LEU A 54 -44.85 14.23 -1.82
C LEU A 54 -44.49 14.51 -0.36
N LEU A 55 -45.48 14.53 0.56
CA LEU A 55 -45.22 14.68 1.98
C LEU A 55 -44.47 13.48 2.56
N SER A 56 -44.84 12.25 2.16
CA SER A 56 -44.11 11.04 2.54
C SER A 56 -42.66 11.07 2.05
N GLN A 57 -42.44 11.46 0.79
CA GLN A 57 -41.09 11.60 0.24
C GLN A 57 -40.26 12.66 0.98
N LEU A 58 -40.88 13.77 1.39
CA LEU A 58 -40.21 14.82 2.15
C LEU A 58 -39.86 14.35 3.56
N GLU A 59 -40.74 13.59 4.21
CA GLU A 59 -40.45 12.95 5.49
C GLU A 59 -39.34 11.90 5.39
N ASP A 60 -39.33 11.09 4.34
CA ASP A 60 -38.27 10.11 4.08
C ASP A 60 -36.93 10.79 3.79
N ALA A 61 -36.94 11.89 3.03
CA ALA A 61 -35.75 12.71 2.81
C ALA A 61 -35.24 13.37 4.10
N ARG A 62 -36.14 13.82 4.99
CA ARG A 62 -35.76 14.33 6.33
C ARG A 62 -35.16 13.22 7.19
N ARG A 63 -35.76 12.02 7.22
CA ARG A 63 -35.22 10.87 7.95
C ARG A 63 -33.85 10.45 7.42
N ALA A 64 -33.67 10.45 6.10
CA ALA A 64 -32.38 10.15 5.47
C ALA A 64 -31.32 11.20 5.85
N ARG A 65 -31.69 12.48 5.89
CA ARG A 65 -30.80 13.56 6.35
C ARG A 65 -30.43 13.40 7.82
N ASP A 66 -31.39 13.15 8.70
CA ASP A 66 -31.14 12.93 10.12
C ASP A 66 -30.27 11.68 10.36
N ALA A 67 -30.40 10.65 9.53
CA ALA A 67 -29.56 9.45 9.58
C ALA A 67 -28.12 9.76 9.13
N SER A 68 -27.95 10.55 8.06
CA SER A 68 -26.64 11.02 7.60
C SER A 68 -25.95 11.91 8.65
N ASP A 69 -26.68 12.85 9.24
CA ASP A 69 -26.14 13.75 10.27
C ASP A 69 -25.71 12.97 11.54
N LYS A 70 -26.43 11.90 11.90
CA LYS A 70 -26.00 10.98 12.97
C LYS A 70 -24.75 10.19 12.59
N ALA A 71 -24.67 9.69 11.36
CA ALA A 71 -23.49 8.97 10.88
C ALA A 71 -22.24 9.87 10.86
N LEU A 72 -22.40 11.16 10.51
CA LEU A 72 -21.33 12.17 10.59
C LEU A 72 -20.89 12.43 12.03
N LYS A 73 -21.82 12.60 12.96
CA LYS A 73 -21.46 12.76 14.40
C LYS A 73 -20.74 11.52 14.96
N ASP A 74 -21.15 10.34 14.52
CA ASP A 74 -20.49 9.08 14.91
C ASP A 74 -19.11 8.93 14.26
N SER A 75 -18.86 9.48 13.07
CA SER A 75 -17.51 9.49 12.47
C SER A 75 -16.62 10.56 13.12
N GLU A 76 -17.14 11.75 13.41
CA GLU A 76 -16.43 12.83 14.13
C GLU A 76 -16.01 12.41 15.54
N SER A 77 -16.88 11.71 16.27
CA SER A 77 -16.54 11.17 17.60
C SER A 77 -15.46 10.09 17.52
N ARG A 78 -15.49 9.22 16.49
CA ARG A 78 -14.43 8.25 16.21
C ARG A 78 -13.10 8.92 15.87
N LEU A 79 -13.10 9.97 15.04
CA LEU A 79 -11.92 10.76 14.72
C LEU A 79 -11.34 11.46 15.95
N THR A 80 -12.20 12.03 16.80
CA THR A 80 -11.77 12.68 18.04
C THR A 80 -11.11 11.67 19.00
N ARG A 81 -11.68 10.47 19.11
CA ARG A 81 -11.09 9.38 19.91
C ARG A 81 -9.77 8.90 19.33
N LEU A 82 -9.65 8.81 18.01
CA LEU A 82 -8.40 8.44 17.34
C LEU A 82 -7.33 9.51 17.55
N LYS A 83 -7.69 10.79 17.49
CA LYS A 83 -6.79 11.91 17.76
C LYS A 83 -6.29 11.89 19.21
N ALA A 84 -7.17 11.65 20.17
CA ALA A 84 -6.78 11.48 21.58
C ALA A 84 -5.83 10.28 21.77
N PHE A 85 -6.14 9.15 21.15
CA PHE A 85 -5.27 7.98 21.17
C PHE A 85 -3.88 8.26 20.57
N ALA A 86 -3.83 8.93 19.41
CA ALA A 86 -2.57 9.32 18.77
C ALA A 86 -1.75 10.25 19.66
N GLN A 87 -2.39 11.23 20.31
CA GLN A 87 -1.71 12.12 21.27
C GLN A 87 -1.17 11.36 22.49
N ASP A 88 -1.91 10.39 23.02
CA ASP A 88 -1.45 9.55 24.14
C ASP A 88 -0.27 8.66 23.75
N VAL A 89 -0.27 8.12 22.52
CA VAL A 89 0.87 7.35 21.99
C VAL A 89 2.11 8.25 21.84
N ILE A 90 1.95 9.47 21.33
CA ILE A 90 3.05 10.45 21.23
C ILE A 90 3.60 10.79 22.62
N LYS A 91 2.72 11.09 23.59
CA LYS A 91 3.14 11.37 24.98
C LYS A 91 3.93 10.21 25.58
N LYS A 92 3.44 8.97 25.43
CA LYS A 92 4.14 7.78 25.94
C LYS A 92 5.51 7.59 25.29
N ARG A 93 5.64 7.85 23.98
CA ARG A 93 6.92 7.82 23.28
C ARG A 93 7.87 8.88 23.82
N ASP A 94 7.39 10.11 24.00
CA ASP A 94 8.21 11.22 24.48
C ASP A 94 8.68 11.00 25.93
N ASP A 95 7.82 10.44 26.79
CA ASP A 95 8.19 10.07 28.16
C ASP A 95 9.19 8.89 28.18
N ALA A 96 9.04 7.91 27.28
CA ALA A 96 10.02 6.84 27.12
C ALA A 96 11.38 7.40 26.65
N LEU A 97 11.41 8.33 25.70
CA LEU A 97 12.63 8.99 25.23
C LEU A 97 13.32 9.79 26.36
N ARG A 98 12.55 10.52 27.17
CA ARG A 98 13.09 11.21 28.37
C ARG A 98 13.69 10.22 29.36
N SER A 99 13.00 9.12 29.64
CA SER A 99 13.51 8.08 30.54
C SER A 99 14.81 7.44 30.03
N GLN A 100 14.91 7.21 28.71
CA GLN A 100 16.11 6.70 28.05
C GLN A 100 17.27 7.69 28.14
N SER A 101 17.01 8.98 27.95
CA SER A 101 18.00 10.05 28.10
C SER A 101 18.52 10.15 29.54
N HIS A 102 17.64 10.08 30.54
CA HIS A 102 18.03 10.02 31.95
C HIS A 102 18.88 8.78 32.26
N ALA A 103 18.51 7.60 31.75
CA ALA A 103 19.30 6.38 31.92
C ALA A 103 20.66 6.44 31.19
N ALA A 104 20.74 7.15 30.06
CA ALA A 104 22.01 7.41 29.38
C ALA A 104 22.93 8.30 30.21
N SER A 105 22.41 9.43 30.73
CA SER A 105 23.17 10.31 31.63
C SER A 105 23.68 9.58 32.87
N GLN A 106 22.86 8.72 33.49
CA GLN A 106 23.29 7.91 34.63
C GLN A 106 24.42 6.95 34.26
N ARG A 107 24.42 6.34 33.06
CA ARG A 107 25.55 5.51 32.60
C ARG A 107 26.82 6.32 32.42
N ASP A 108 26.70 7.53 31.85
CA ASP A 108 27.86 8.40 31.64
C ASP A 108 28.47 8.83 32.98
N ASP A 109 27.63 9.16 33.98
CA ASP A 109 28.08 9.48 35.34
C ASP A 109 28.75 8.29 36.03
N LEU A 110 28.17 7.08 35.91
CA LEU A 110 28.77 5.85 36.46
C LEU A 110 30.08 5.50 35.75
N SER A 111 30.16 5.71 34.43
CA SER A 111 31.39 5.53 33.66
C SER A 111 32.48 6.50 34.11
N ALA A 112 32.14 7.77 34.35
CA ALA A 112 33.06 8.75 34.89
C ALA A 112 33.55 8.38 36.30
N GLN A 113 32.65 7.91 37.18
CA GLN A 113 33.04 7.40 38.51
C GLN A 113 33.96 6.18 38.43
N LEU A 114 33.68 5.23 37.54
CA LEU A 114 34.56 4.08 37.30
C LEU A 114 35.95 4.51 36.82
N HIS A 115 36.03 5.47 35.90
CA HIS A 115 37.32 6.01 35.46
C HIS A 115 38.08 6.71 36.60
N SER A 116 37.39 7.45 37.46
CA SER A 116 37.99 8.05 38.66
C SER A 116 38.54 6.98 39.60
N LEU A 117 37.74 5.96 39.93
CA LEU A 117 38.17 4.84 40.79
C LEU A 117 39.34 4.07 40.18
N HIS A 118 39.36 3.85 38.87
CA HIS A 118 40.48 3.24 38.18
C HIS A 118 41.76 4.06 38.31
N SER A 119 41.65 5.39 38.26
CA SER A 119 42.79 6.29 38.48
C SER A 119 43.26 6.26 39.94
N ASP A 120 42.35 6.18 40.91
CA ASP A 120 42.69 6.06 42.33
C ASP A 120 43.36 4.70 42.63
N ILE A 121 42.88 3.62 42.01
CA ILE A 121 43.53 2.30 42.12
C ILE A 121 44.93 2.34 41.50
N ALA A 122 45.11 2.99 40.35
CA ALA A 122 46.41 3.12 39.71
C ALA A 122 47.40 3.91 40.60
N THR A 123 46.95 5.01 41.21
CA THR A 123 47.78 5.82 42.11
C THR A 123 48.10 5.08 43.41
N LEU A 124 47.13 4.39 44.03
CA LEU A 124 47.36 3.55 45.21
C LEU A 124 48.34 2.41 44.90
N THR A 125 48.22 1.78 43.73
CA THR A 125 49.13 0.72 43.29
C THR A 125 50.56 1.25 43.18
N GLN A 126 50.73 2.45 42.58
CA GLN A 126 52.03 3.11 42.48
C GLN A 126 52.61 3.50 43.85
N MET A 127 51.76 3.95 44.78
CA MET A 127 52.19 4.23 46.15
C MET A 127 52.63 2.96 46.90
N LEU A 128 51.93 1.85 46.68
CA LEU A 128 52.20 0.58 47.35
C LEU A 128 53.49 -0.07 46.85
N THR A 129 53.75 -0.03 45.54
CA THR A 129 55.03 -0.46 44.96
C THR A 129 56.19 0.40 45.45
N SER A 130 56.05 1.73 45.46
CA SER A 130 57.06 2.62 46.04
C SER A 130 57.29 2.38 47.54
N GLY A 131 56.23 2.06 48.29
CA GLY A 131 56.30 1.68 49.70
C GLY A 131 57.07 0.38 49.90
N MET A 132 56.77 -0.65 49.09
CA MET A 132 57.49 -1.92 49.10
C MET A 132 58.97 -1.74 48.75
N ASP A 133 59.31 -0.89 47.78
CA ASP A 133 60.72 -0.60 47.43
C ASP A 133 61.46 0.07 48.58
N LYS A 134 60.82 1.02 49.29
CA LYS A 134 61.39 1.68 50.47
C LYS A 134 61.57 0.73 51.65
N ILE A 135 60.61 -0.17 51.87
CA ILE A 135 60.69 -1.20 52.90
C ILE A 135 61.79 -2.20 52.54
N SER A 136 61.85 -2.64 51.29
CA SER A 136 62.88 -3.55 50.76
C SER A 136 64.29 -2.94 50.90
N ALA A 137 64.46 -1.65 50.58
CA ALA A 137 65.72 -0.93 50.77
C ALA A 137 66.12 -0.79 52.25
N LYS A 138 65.14 -0.63 53.15
CA LYS A 138 65.40 -0.63 54.60
C LYS A 138 65.76 -2.03 55.11
N ILE A 139 65.06 -3.07 54.66
CA ILE A 139 65.33 -4.47 55.03
C ILE A 139 66.72 -4.89 54.53
N SER A 140 67.14 -4.46 53.34
CA SER A 140 68.50 -4.72 52.83
C SER A 140 69.58 -3.96 53.63
N ALA A 141 69.24 -2.90 54.35
CA ALA A 141 70.16 -2.21 55.26
C ALA A 141 70.32 -2.93 56.61
N TYR A 142 69.37 -3.81 56.99
CA TYR A 142 69.41 -4.58 58.24
C TYR A 142 70.06 -5.96 58.11
N THR A 143 70.43 -6.42 56.90
CA THR A 143 71.06 -7.75 56.72
C THR A 143 72.53 -7.81 57.16
N THR A 144 73.09 -6.73 57.73
CA THR A 144 74.40 -6.75 58.35
C THR A 144 74.27 -6.29 59.79
N PHE A 145 74.30 -7.25 60.73
CA PHE A 145 74.55 -6.98 62.14
C PHE A 145 76.05 -7.14 62.40
N PRO A 146 76.86 -6.07 62.34
CA PRO A 146 78.16 -6.07 62.98
C PRO A 146 77.93 -5.82 64.47
N ASP A 147 78.47 -6.72 65.28
CA ASP A 147 78.46 -6.74 66.75
C ASP A 147 77.17 -7.25 67.44
N GLY A 148 77.37 -8.37 68.14
CA GLY A 148 76.37 -9.11 68.88
C GLY A 148 75.78 -8.37 70.08
N LEU A 149 74.82 -9.06 70.70
CA LEU A 149 74.03 -8.59 71.83
C LEU A 149 74.88 -7.91 72.92
N PRO A 150 74.52 -6.70 73.37
CA PRO A 150 75.27 -6.00 74.41
C PRO A 150 75.08 -6.69 75.76
N THR A 151 76.13 -7.36 76.24
CA THR A 151 76.23 -7.88 77.61
C THR A 151 76.49 -6.72 78.57
N THR A 152 75.44 -6.25 79.23
CA THR A 152 75.51 -5.11 80.14
C THR A 152 75.95 -5.55 81.55
N HIS A 153 77.21 -5.30 81.88
CA HIS A 153 77.85 -5.57 83.18
C HIS A 153 77.50 -4.58 84.32
N LYS A 154 76.27 -4.03 84.40
CA LYS A 154 75.98 -2.93 85.37
C LYS A 154 74.93 -3.19 86.45
N TYR A 155 74.37 -4.41 86.56
CA TYR A 155 73.47 -4.76 87.68
C TYR A 155 73.72 -6.20 88.13
N THR A 156 74.55 -6.38 89.16
CA THR A 156 74.83 -7.69 89.77
C THR A 156 73.91 -7.93 90.97
N GLY A 157 73.04 -8.94 90.83
CA GLY A 157 72.13 -9.44 91.89
C GLY A 157 70.83 -10.01 91.31
N LEU A 158 70.39 -11.17 91.80
CA LEU A 158 69.13 -11.83 91.40
C LEU A 158 67.91 -10.88 91.34
N PRO A 159 67.71 -9.94 92.29
CA PRO A 159 66.55 -9.04 92.28
C PRO A 159 66.50 -8.06 91.11
N ALA A 160 67.64 -7.49 90.69
CA ALA A 160 67.69 -6.56 89.56
C ALA A 160 67.44 -7.29 88.22
N LEU A 161 67.92 -8.53 88.11
CA LEU A 161 67.67 -9.38 86.96
C LEU A 161 66.19 -9.81 86.91
N ALA A 162 65.60 -10.18 88.05
CA ALA A 162 64.17 -10.48 88.15
C ALA A 162 63.30 -9.27 87.75
N TYR A 163 63.61 -8.07 88.25
CA TYR A 163 62.87 -6.85 87.89
C TYR A 163 62.99 -6.52 86.38
N GLY A 164 64.19 -6.63 85.81
CA GLY A 164 64.40 -6.40 84.37
C GLY A 164 63.71 -7.42 83.48
N VAL A 165 63.64 -8.70 83.91
CA VAL A 165 62.88 -9.75 83.21
C VAL A 165 61.39 -9.50 83.31
N ILE A 166 60.87 -9.16 84.51
CA ILE A 166 59.44 -8.84 84.71
C ILE A 166 59.04 -7.61 83.89
N LYS A 167 59.87 -6.56 83.88
CA LYS A 167 59.59 -5.35 83.09
C LYS A 167 59.55 -5.65 81.59
N ARG A 168 60.55 -6.35 81.04
CA ARG A 168 60.54 -6.75 79.62
C ARG A 168 59.37 -7.68 79.29
N ALA A 169 59.02 -8.59 80.18
CA ALA A 169 57.87 -9.46 79.99
C ALA A 169 56.56 -8.65 79.94
N ASN A 170 56.39 -7.65 80.81
CA ASN A 170 55.25 -6.74 80.76
C ASN A 170 55.25 -5.88 79.50
N ASP A 171 56.40 -5.30 79.11
CA ASP A 171 56.53 -4.51 77.89
C ASP A 171 56.16 -5.37 76.65
N ILE A 172 56.60 -6.64 76.60
CA ILE A 172 56.22 -7.59 75.55
C ILE A 172 54.73 -7.90 75.57
N VAL A 173 54.13 -8.12 76.75
CA VAL A 173 52.69 -8.37 76.88
C VAL A 173 51.89 -7.15 76.42
N GLU A 174 52.30 -5.94 76.78
CA GLU A 174 51.67 -4.71 76.29
C GLU A 174 51.79 -4.56 74.76
N ASP A 175 52.94 -4.88 74.18
CA ASP A 175 53.12 -4.84 72.73
C ASP A 175 52.30 -5.93 72.01
N LEU A 176 52.22 -7.14 72.58
CA LEU A 176 51.35 -8.21 72.05
C LEU A 176 49.87 -7.82 72.13
N LEU A 177 49.44 -7.19 73.23
CA LEU A 177 48.07 -6.66 73.36
C LEU A 177 47.80 -5.55 72.34
N ARG A 178 48.75 -4.63 72.11
CA ARG A 178 48.63 -3.63 71.04
C ARG A 178 48.51 -4.27 69.66
N HIS A 179 49.32 -5.30 69.38
CA HIS A 179 49.24 -6.02 68.12
C HIS A 179 47.92 -6.76 67.95
N LEU A 180 47.40 -7.39 69.02
CA LEU A 180 46.09 -8.03 69.03
C LEU A 180 44.98 -7.01 68.76
N ASP A 181 45.01 -5.84 69.41
CA ASP A 181 44.02 -4.77 69.22
C ASP A 181 44.06 -4.21 67.80
N LEU A 182 45.26 -4.02 67.22
CA LEU A 182 45.42 -3.56 65.84
C LEU A 182 44.94 -4.62 64.84
N ALA A 183 45.24 -5.90 65.10
CA ALA A 183 44.75 -7.01 64.28
C ALA A 183 43.23 -7.12 64.35
N SER A 184 42.63 -7.03 65.54
CA SER A 184 41.17 -7.03 65.74
C SER A 184 40.51 -5.87 65.00
N LYS A 185 41.05 -4.65 65.12
CA LYS A 185 40.52 -3.49 64.39
C LYS A 185 40.63 -3.66 62.87
N SER A 186 41.72 -4.25 62.39
CA SER A 186 41.89 -4.54 60.97
C SER A 186 40.91 -5.60 60.46
N THR A 187 40.62 -6.64 61.25
CA THR A 187 39.63 -7.65 60.90
C THR A 187 38.22 -7.07 60.91
N ASP A 188 37.89 -6.26 61.92
CA ASP A 188 36.57 -5.61 62.04
C ASP A 188 36.32 -4.64 60.87
N GLN A 189 37.35 -3.89 60.46
CA GLN A 189 37.30 -3.05 59.28
C GLN A 189 37.11 -3.87 57.99
N ALA A 190 37.81 -5.00 57.84
CA ALA A 190 37.63 -5.89 56.69
C ALA A 190 36.24 -6.54 56.65
N THR A 191 35.66 -6.89 57.80
CA THR A 191 34.28 -7.40 57.87
C THR A 191 33.28 -6.31 57.52
N GLN A 192 33.49 -5.07 57.99
CA GLN A 192 32.59 -3.95 57.68
C GLN A 192 32.61 -3.59 56.20
N THR A 193 33.79 -3.57 55.55
CA THR A 193 33.88 -3.32 54.10
C THR A 193 33.26 -4.46 53.30
N MET A 194 33.43 -5.72 53.74
CA MET A 194 32.77 -6.87 53.12
C MET A 194 31.24 -6.80 53.28
N GLU A 195 30.74 -6.42 54.46
CA GLU A 195 29.30 -6.22 54.69
C GLU A 195 28.73 -5.10 53.82
N GLN A 196 29.42 -3.97 53.70
CA GLN A 196 29.02 -2.88 52.79
C GLN A 196 28.94 -3.35 51.34
N ARG A 197 29.96 -4.08 50.86
CA ARG A 197 29.95 -4.68 49.52
C ARG A 197 28.83 -5.70 49.34
N ASN A 198 28.51 -6.51 50.35
CA ASN A 198 27.39 -7.44 50.29
C ASN A 198 26.04 -6.71 50.18
N TYR A 199 25.85 -5.58 50.85
CA TYR A 199 24.64 -4.77 50.68
C TYR A 199 24.55 -4.16 49.29
N GLU A 200 25.66 -3.64 48.76
CA GLU A 200 25.74 -3.10 47.40
C GLU A 200 25.35 -4.17 46.36
N ILE A 201 25.94 -5.36 46.46
CA ILE A 201 25.61 -6.51 45.58
C ILE A 201 24.13 -6.89 45.71
N ALA A 202 23.57 -6.89 46.92
CA ALA A 202 22.15 -7.23 47.12
C ALA A 202 21.21 -6.24 46.44
N ILE A 203 21.56 -4.95 46.44
CA ILE A 203 20.80 -3.91 45.73
C ILE A 203 20.91 -4.12 44.22
N GLU A 204 22.13 -4.30 43.69
CA GLU A 204 22.34 -4.55 42.26
C GLU A 204 21.59 -5.79 41.77
N VAL A 205 21.63 -6.88 42.54
CA VAL A 205 20.89 -8.11 42.24
C VAL A 205 19.38 -7.85 42.23
N SER A 206 18.85 -7.10 43.21
CA SER A 206 17.43 -6.75 43.27
C SER A 206 17.00 -5.92 42.05
N GLU A 207 17.83 -4.97 41.61
CA GLU A 207 17.57 -4.18 40.41
C GLU A 207 17.59 -5.02 39.13
N LEU A 208 18.53 -5.96 39.02
CA LEU A 208 18.59 -6.88 37.89
C LEU A 208 17.38 -7.82 37.86
N GLU A 209 16.96 -8.34 39.02
CA GLU A 209 15.76 -9.17 39.14
C GLU A 209 14.49 -8.42 38.74
N ALA A 210 14.38 -7.15 39.13
CA ALA A 210 13.27 -6.29 38.69
C ALA A 210 13.28 -6.06 37.17
N LYS A 211 14.44 -5.78 36.58
CA LYS A 211 14.59 -5.63 35.11
C LYS A 211 14.25 -6.92 34.37
N ILE A 212 14.69 -8.08 34.87
CA ILE A 212 14.36 -9.39 34.29
C ILE A 212 12.85 -9.64 34.36
N SER A 213 12.20 -9.28 35.47
CA SER A 213 10.76 -9.47 35.65
C SER A 213 9.97 -8.60 34.66
N ALA A 214 10.33 -7.33 34.50
CA ALA A 214 9.72 -6.43 33.52
C ALA A 214 9.87 -6.97 32.07
N LEU A 215 11.08 -7.42 31.70
CA LEU A 215 11.33 -8.00 30.38
C LEU A 215 10.51 -9.28 30.13
N ARG A 216 10.29 -10.10 31.17
CA ARG A 216 9.43 -11.29 31.06
C ARG A 216 7.97 -10.94 30.82
N GLU A 217 7.46 -9.90 31.48
CA GLU A 217 6.10 -9.41 31.25
C GLU A 217 5.93 -8.87 29.82
N ASP A 218 6.89 -8.08 29.34
CA ASP A 218 6.90 -7.56 27.97
C ASP A 218 6.94 -8.68 26.93
N LEU A 219 7.78 -9.70 27.15
CA LEU A 219 7.83 -10.89 26.28
C LEU A 219 6.50 -11.64 26.27
N SER A 220 5.87 -11.84 27.42
CA SER A 220 4.56 -12.48 27.52
C SER A 220 3.48 -11.67 26.79
N HIS A 221 3.51 -10.34 26.92
CA HIS A 221 2.59 -9.46 26.20
C HIS A 221 2.78 -9.57 24.69
N LYS A 222 4.02 -9.54 24.22
CA LYS A 222 4.36 -9.69 22.79
C LYS A 222 3.98 -11.06 22.25
N GLU A 223 4.16 -12.12 23.03
CA GLU A 223 3.74 -13.48 22.66
C GLU A 223 2.21 -13.57 22.48
N SER A 224 1.44 -12.90 23.35
CA SER A 224 -0.02 -12.81 23.21
C SER A 224 -0.46 -12.02 21.97
N GLU A 225 0.27 -10.96 21.61
CA GLU A 225 0.01 -10.13 20.43
C GLU A 225 0.31 -10.91 19.14
N ILE A 226 1.44 -11.62 19.11
CA ILE A 226 1.79 -12.55 18.02
C ILE A 226 0.71 -13.63 17.87
N GLY A 227 0.22 -14.20 18.98
CA GLY A 227 -0.87 -15.19 18.93
C GLY A 227 -2.14 -14.65 18.28
N LYS A 228 -2.55 -13.42 18.64
CA LYS A 228 -3.73 -12.74 18.03
C LYS A 228 -3.53 -12.46 16.55
N LEU A 229 -2.37 -11.93 16.16
CA LEU A 229 -2.04 -11.67 14.76
C LEU A 229 -2.03 -12.97 13.95
N THR A 230 -1.45 -14.04 14.49
CA THR A 230 -1.42 -15.37 13.87
C THR A 230 -2.83 -15.90 13.61
N ALA A 231 -3.74 -15.76 14.59
CA ALA A 231 -5.13 -16.16 14.43
C ALA A 231 -5.85 -15.35 13.35
N SER A 232 -5.65 -14.02 13.32
CA SER A 232 -6.22 -13.14 12.30
C SER A 232 -5.71 -13.47 10.89
N VAL A 233 -4.42 -13.81 10.74
CA VAL A 233 -3.86 -14.27 9.47
C VAL A 233 -4.51 -15.57 9.01
N ALA A 234 -4.71 -16.55 9.91
CA ALA A 234 -5.39 -17.79 9.56
C ALA A 234 -6.84 -17.57 9.11
N GLU A 235 -7.56 -16.62 9.72
CA GLU A 235 -8.90 -16.22 9.27
C GLU A 235 -8.86 -15.57 7.87
N MET A 236 -7.92 -14.67 7.61
CA MET A 236 -7.74 -14.07 6.29
C MET A 236 -7.40 -15.12 5.22
N GLU A 237 -6.56 -16.11 5.51
CA GLU A 237 -6.27 -17.22 4.61
C GLU A 237 -7.51 -18.07 4.28
N ALA A 238 -8.39 -18.27 5.26
CA ALA A 238 -9.67 -18.94 5.04
C ALA A 238 -10.60 -18.12 4.12
N HIS A 239 -10.68 -16.81 4.32
CA HIS A 239 -11.43 -15.91 3.44
C HIS A 239 -10.87 -15.87 2.02
N LEU A 240 -9.54 -15.80 1.86
CA LEU A 240 -8.88 -15.87 0.55
C LEU A 240 -9.18 -17.18 -0.16
N SER A 241 -9.22 -18.29 0.58
CA SER A 241 -9.59 -19.60 0.03
C SER A 241 -11.05 -19.62 -0.46
N HIS A 242 -11.96 -18.96 0.26
CA HIS A 242 -13.34 -18.79 -0.18
C HIS A 242 -13.45 -17.94 -1.45
N PHE A 243 -12.77 -16.78 -1.49
CA PHE A 243 -12.75 -15.93 -2.69
C PHE A 243 -12.14 -16.63 -3.91
N ARG A 244 -11.13 -17.47 -3.71
CA ARG A 244 -10.55 -18.28 -4.79
C ARG A 244 -11.59 -19.26 -5.37
N ARG A 245 -12.34 -19.96 -4.52
CA ARG A 245 -13.41 -20.86 -4.98
C ARG A 245 -14.50 -20.11 -5.74
N PHE A 246 -14.91 -18.94 -5.23
CA PHE A 246 -15.90 -18.11 -5.91
C PHE A 246 -15.41 -17.64 -7.29
N ARG A 247 -14.13 -17.25 -7.40
CA ARG A 247 -13.51 -16.93 -8.69
C ARG A 247 -13.53 -18.13 -9.64
N ASP A 248 -13.13 -19.31 -9.17
CA ASP A 248 -13.13 -20.52 -9.99
C ASP A 248 -14.54 -20.87 -10.49
N GLU A 249 -15.57 -20.68 -9.65
CA GLU A 249 -16.97 -20.87 -10.03
C GLU A 249 -17.44 -19.85 -11.07
N ALA A 250 -17.07 -18.57 -10.91
CA ALA A 250 -17.35 -17.52 -11.88
C ALA A 250 -16.67 -17.80 -13.24
N ASP A 251 -15.41 -18.22 -13.23
CA ASP A 251 -14.66 -18.58 -14.43
C ASP A 251 -15.28 -19.79 -15.14
N ASN A 252 -15.71 -20.80 -14.38
CA ASN A 252 -16.41 -21.96 -14.93
C ASN A 252 -17.76 -21.57 -15.56
N ASN A 253 -18.51 -20.67 -14.92
CA ASN A 253 -19.77 -20.16 -15.47
C ASN A 253 -19.53 -19.34 -16.74
N ALA A 254 -18.50 -18.50 -16.77
CA ALA A 254 -18.12 -17.72 -17.96
C ALA A 254 -17.77 -18.65 -19.14
N ARG A 255 -16.92 -19.66 -18.91
CA ARG A 255 -16.58 -20.68 -19.94
C ARG A 255 -17.81 -21.45 -20.41
N ALA A 256 -18.74 -21.76 -19.50
CA ALA A 256 -19.98 -22.47 -19.86
C ALA A 256 -20.91 -21.60 -20.73
N LEU A 257 -20.98 -20.29 -20.47
CA LEU A 257 -21.73 -19.34 -21.29
C LEU A 257 -21.07 -19.13 -22.65
N GLU A 258 -19.75 -19.02 -22.70
CA GLU A 258 -18.96 -18.92 -23.93
C GLU A 258 -19.18 -20.16 -24.81
N ALA A 259 -19.10 -21.37 -24.25
CA ALA A 259 -19.37 -22.60 -24.98
C ALA A 259 -20.81 -22.67 -25.53
N LYS A 260 -21.80 -22.12 -24.82
CA LYS A 260 -23.18 -22.02 -25.33
C LYS A 260 -23.28 -21.05 -26.49
N LEU A 261 -22.61 -19.90 -26.40
CA LEU A 261 -22.57 -18.92 -27.49
C LEU A 261 -21.89 -19.51 -28.73
N ASP A 262 -20.77 -20.21 -28.55
CA ASP A 262 -20.07 -20.91 -29.63
C ASP A 262 -20.95 -21.96 -30.30
N SER A 263 -21.78 -22.68 -29.54
CA SER A 263 -22.73 -23.64 -30.09
C SER A 263 -23.83 -23.00 -30.96
N GLN A 264 -24.13 -21.71 -30.76
CA GLN A 264 -25.14 -20.98 -31.53
C GLN A 264 -24.57 -20.32 -32.80
N ARG A 265 -23.26 -20.05 -32.87
CA ARG A 265 -22.58 -19.48 -34.06
C ARG A 265 -22.95 -20.15 -35.40
N PRO A 266 -22.96 -21.50 -35.55
CA PRO A 266 -23.30 -22.12 -36.83
C PRO A 266 -24.75 -21.87 -37.26
N LEU A 267 -25.68 -21.71 -36.31
CA LEU A 267 -27.09 -21.40 -36.64
C LEU A 267 -27.23 -20.00 -37.24
N PHE A 268 -26.49 -19.01 -36.71
CA PHE A 268 -26.49 -17.65 -37.27
C PHE A 268 -25.91 -17.61 -38.68
N LEU A 269 -24.80 -18.34 -38.92
CA LEU A 269 -24.23 -18.47 -40.26
C LEU A 269 -25.22 -19.10 -41.26
N GLN A 270 -25.97 -20.11 -40.82
CA GLN A 270 -27.00 -20.73 -41.64
C GLN A 270 -28.14 -19.75 -41.95
N GLN A 271 -28.61 -18.99 -40.96
CA GLN A 271 -29.67 -17.98 -41.14
C GLN A 271 -29.23 -16.85 -42.08
N LEU A 272 -27.99 -16.38 -41.99
CA LEU A 272 -27.46 -15.35 -42.89
C LEU A 272 -27.37 -15.84 -44.34
N ASN A 273 -27.01 -17.12 -44.54
CA ASN A 273 -27.01 -17.74 -45.88
C ASN A 273 -28.43 -17.78 -46.47
N PHE A 274 -29.45 -18.11 -45.66
CA PHE A 274 -30.84 -18.05 -46.10
C PHE A 274 -31.29 -16.62 -46.43
N LEU A 275 -30.90 -15.63 -45.64
CA LEU A 275 -31.20 -14.22 -45.92
C LEU A 275 -30.56 -13.73 -47.21
N SER A 276 -29.32 -14.11 -47.48
CA SER A 276 -28.64 -13.80 -48.73
C SER A 276 -29.38 -14.39 -49.94
N LYS A 277 -29.81 -15.67 -49.86
CA LYS A 277 -30.64 -16.30 -50.91
C LYS A 277 -31.98 -15.60 -51.10
N LEU A 278 -32.65 -15.22 -50.00
CA LEU A 278 -33.94 -14.53 -50.05
C LEU A 278 -33.80 -13.14 -50.68
N HIS A 279 -32.77 -12.39 -50.29
CA HIS A 279 -32.43 -11.10 -50.87
C HIS A 279 -32.23 -11.20 -52.39
N GLN A 280 -31.45 -12.19 -52.86
CA GLN A 280 -31.22 -12.44 -54.28
C GLN A 280 -32.52 -12.76 -55.03
N GLN A 281 -33.41 -13.57 -54.45
CA GLN A 281 -34.70 -13.93 -55.07
C GLN A 281 -35.62 -12.73 -55.21
N ILE A 282 -35.73 -11.88 -54.18
CA ILE A 282 -36.57 -10.69 -54.22
C ILE A 282 -36.01 -9.66 -55.20
N HIS A 283 -34.70 -9.48 -55.23
CA HIS A 283 -34.04 -8.63 -56.22
C HIS A 283 -34.29 -9.13 -57.65
N HIS A 284 -34.33 -10.45 -57.87
CA HIS A 284 -34.70 -11.01 -59.17
C HIS A 284 -36.15 -10.68 -59.56
N ILE A 285 -37.11 -10.79 -58.63
CA ILE A 285 -38.51 -10.40 -58.86
C ILE A 285 -38.60 -8.91 -59.21
N ASP A 286 -37.92 -8.05 -58.43
CA ASP A 286 -37.89 -6.60 -58.66
C ASP A 286 -37.35 -6.26 -60.06
N LYS A 287 -36.28 -6.96 -60.47
CA LYS A 287 -35.68 -6.82 -61.80
C LYS A 287 -36.66 -7.22 -62.92
N VAL A 288 -37.32 -8.38 -62.80
CA VAL A 288 -38.28 -8.87 -63.83
C VAL A 288 -39.45 -7.91 -64.00
N VAL A 289 -39.92 -7.30 -62.91
CA VAL A 289 -41.04 -6.35 -62.94
C VAL A 289 -40.62 -5.01 -63.55
N SER A 290 -39.38 -4.57 -63.30
CA SER A 290 -38.82 -3.28 -63.75
C SER A 290 -38.39 -3.24 -65.22
N LEU A 291 -38.43 -4.35 -65.96
CA LEU A 291 -38.02 -4.45 -67.38
C LEU A 291 -38.86 -3.61 -68.39
N ASP A 292 -39.91 -2.90 -67.94
CA ASP A 292 -40.71 -2.00 -68.80
C ASP A 292 -40.33 -0.51 -68.69
N GLY A 293 -39.28 -0.15 -67.95
CA GLY A 293 -38.79 1.22 -67.80
C GLY A 293 -37.29 1.33 -68.05
N LYS A 294 -36.87 2.42 -68.73
CA LYS A 294 -35.46 2.76 -69.00
C LYS A 294 -34.63 2.71 -67.71
N SER A 295 -33.42 2.18 -67.87
CA SER A 295 -32.35 1.95 -66.88
C SER A 295 -32.18 3.02 -65.80
N ASP A 296 -31.75 2.61 -64.62
CA ASP A 296 -30.53 3.16 -64.02
C ASP A 296 -29.92 2.20 -62.99
N ASP A 297 -28.60 2.28 -62.93
CA ASP A 297 -27.67 1.47 -62.15
C ASP A 297 -27.99 1.48 -60.65
N ALA A 298 -28.34 0.31 -60.11
CA ALA A 298 -27.96 -0.04 -58.77
C ALA A 298 -27.24 -1.38 -58.87
N GLU A 299 -25.91 -1.34 -58.76
CA GLU A 299 -25.10 -2.53 -58.59
C GLU A 299 -25.75 -3.44 -57.53
N PRO A 300 -25.73 -4.77 -57.72
CA PRO A 300 -26.26 -5.65 -56.71
C PRO A 300 -25.49 -5.38 -55.42
N THR A 301 -26.20 -5.05 -54.34
CA THR A 301 -25.71 -5.06 -52.95
C THR A 301 -25.35 -6.49 -52.52
N SER A 302 -24.56 -7.18 -53.33
CA SER A 302 -24.07 -8.54 -53.18
C SER A 302 -23.08 -8.68 -52.01
N SER A 303 -22.67 -7.57 -51.41
CA SER A 303 -21.60 -7.53 -50.40
C SER A 303 -22.09 -7.37 -48.96
N VAL A 304 -23.40 -7.15 -48.70
CA VAL A 304 -23.88 -6.80 -47.35
C VAL A 304 -23.99 -7.99 -46.39
N PHE A 305 -24.00 -9.22 -46.92
CA PHE A 305 -24.26 -10.44 -46.14
C PHE A 305 -23.03 -11.35 -45.98
N MET A 306 -21.84 -10.79 -45.83
CA MET A 306 -20.63 -11.56 -45.53
C MET A 306 -20.52 -11.77 -44.01
N SER A 307 -20.48 -13.03 -43.58
CA SER A 307 -20.28 -13.39 -42.17
C SER A 307 -18.81 -13.19 -41.78
N ASN A 308 -18.56 -12.53 -40.65
CA ASN A 308 -17.26 -12.59 -39.99
C ASN A 308 -17.27 -13.80 -39.04
N GLU A 309 -16.30 -14.70 -39.16
CA GLU A 309 -16.26 -15.96 -38.40
C GLU A 309 -16.03 -15.75 -36.88
N VAL A 310 -15.71 -14.52 -36.47
CA VAL A 310 -15.10 -14.24 -35.16
C VAL A 310 -16.03 -13.52 -34.18
N ASP A 311 -17.00 -12.72 -34.64
CA ASP A 311 -17.83 -11.88 -33.76
C ASP A 311 -19.34 -12.22 -33.87
N SER A 312 -19.88 -12.84 -32.83
CA SER A 312 -21.30 -13.21 -32.73
C SER A 312 -22.24 -12.01 -32.61
N ASP A 313 -21.78 -10.92 -32.00
CA ASP A 313 -22.61 -9.73 -31.77
C ASP A 313 -22.71 -8.90 -33.06
N GLU A 314 -21.60 -8.78 -33.79
CA GLU A 314 -21.62 -8.23 -35.15
C GLU A 314 -22.47 -9.09 -36.08
N ASN A 315 -22.34 -10.42 -36.04
CA ASN A 315 -23.14 -11.31 -36.86
C ASN A 315 -24.65 -11.18 -36.57
N LEU A 316 -25.06 -11.00 -35.31
CA LEU A 316 -26.46 -10.79 -34.95
C LEU A 316 -27.00 -9.45 -35.47
N LYS A 317 -26.18 -8.39 -35.40
CA LYS A 317 -26.52 -7.07 -35.95
C LYS A 317 -26.66 -7.12 -37.48
N VAL A 318 -25.69 -7.74 -38.16
CA VAL A 318 -25.72 -7.94 -39.63
C VAL A 318 -26.92 -8.80 -40.04
N LEU A 319 -27.27 -9.83 -39.27
CA LEU A 319 -28.47 -10.63 -39.49
C LEU A 319 -29.74 -9.75 -39.38
N LEU A 320 -29.87 -8.98 -38.31
CA LEU A 320 -31.04 -8.13 -38.06
C LEU A 320 -31.22 -7.06 -39.15
N ASP A 321 -30.14 -6.36 -39.50
CA ASP A 321 -30.18 -5.33 -40.53
C ASP A 321 -30.40 -5.95 -41.92
N GLY A 322 -29.86 -7.15 -42.14
CA GLY A 322 -30.15 -7.98 -43.29
C GLY A 322 -31.63 -8.35 -43.43
N VAL A 323 -32.28 -8.77 -42.34
CA VAL A 323 -33.74 -9.05 -42.32
C VAL A 323 -34.54 -7.79 -42.64
N LYS A 324 -34.21 -6.65 -42.02
CA LYS A 324 -34.90 -5.37 -42.29
C LYS A 324 -34.80 -4.98 -43.76
N SER A 325 -33.60 -5.04 -44.33
CA SER A 325 -33.35 -4.72 -45.74
C SER A 325 -34.15 -5.64 -46.69
N VAL A 326 -34.20 -6.94 -46.41
CA VAL A 326 -34.99 -7.90 -47.21
C VAL A 326 -36.49 -7.59 -47.13
N VAL A 327 -37.02 -7.23 -45.96
CA VAL A 327 -38.44 -6.86 -45.78
C VAL A 327 -38.78 -5.57 -46.53
N GLU A 328 -37.91 -4.56 -46.47
CA GLU A 328 -38.08 -3.31 -47.22
C GLU A 328 -38.06 -3.56 -48.73
N LEU A 329 -37.07 -4.32 -49.22
CA LEU A 329 -36.98 -4.70 -50.63
C LEU A 329 -38.21 -5.53 -51.08
N ALA A 330 -38.71 -6.42 -50.24
CA ALA A 330 -39.92 -7.19 -50.50
C ALA A 330 -41.15 -6.28 -50.64
N GLY A 331 -41.24 -5.25 -49.79
CA GLY A 331 -42.30 -4.23 -49.84
C GLY A 331 -42.28 -3.48 -51.16
N VAL A 332 -41.11 -2.99 -51.56
CA VAL A 332 -40.92 -2.28 -52.84
C VAL A 332 -41.26 -3.18 -54.03
N ALA A 333 -40.74 -4.41 -54.06
CA ALA A 333 -41.02 -5.36 -55.13
C ALA A 333 -42.53 -5.67 -55.23
N LYS A 334 -43.20 -5.88 -54.09
CA LYS A 334 -44.66 -6.10 -54.02
C LYS A 334 -45.46 -4.92 -54.59
N GLU A 335 -45.09 -3.69 -54.24
CA GLU A 335 -45.75 -2.49 -54.76
C GLU A 335 -45.55 -2.33 -56.26
N LYS A 336 -44.33 -2.58 -56.77
CA LYS A 336 -44.07 -2.59 -58.22
C LYS A 336 -44.89 -3.66 -58.95
N VAL A 337 -44.97 -4.89 -58.40
CA VAL A 337 -45.82 -5.97 -58.98
C VAL A 337 -47.27 -5.53 -59.03
N ARG A 338 -47.79 -4.96 -57.93
CA ARG A 338 -49.17 -4.46 -57.86
C ARG A 338 -49.42 -3.38 -58.91
N HIS A 339 -48.53 -2.40 -59.02
CA HIS A 339 -48.66 -1.32 -60.00
C HIS A 339 -48.69 -1.86 -61.44
N LYS A 340 -47.82 -2.83 -61.76
CA LYS A 340 -47.82 -3.48 -63.08
C LYS A 340 -49.12 -4.26 -63.34
N MET A 341 -49.62 -4.97 -62.35
CA MET A 341 -50.89 -5.71 -62.44
C MET A 341 -52.10 -4.76 -62.61
N ASP A 342 -52.12 -3.64 -61.90
CA ASP A 342 -53.19 -2.64 -62.02
C ASP A 342 -53.16 -1.99 -63.41
N LYS A 343 -51.97 -1.70 -63.95
CA LYS A 343 -51.79 -1.21 -65.32
C LYS A 343 -52.31 -2.20 -66.36
N THR A 344 -51.92 -3.47 -66.28
CA THR A 344 -52.40 -4.49 -67.23
C THR A 344 -53.91 -4.75 -67.10
N ASN A 345 -54.46 -4.67 -65.88
CA ASN A 345 -55.90 -4.76 -65.66
C ASN A 345 -56.66 -3.55 -66.26
N GLY A 346 -56.10 -2.34 -66.16
CA GLY A 346 -56.64 -1.15 -66.84
C GLY A 346 -56.61 -1.30 -68.36
N GLU A 347 -55.51 -1.80 -68.92
CA GLU A 347 -55.39 -2.12 -70.35
C GLU A 347 -56.42 -3.18 -70.77
N LEU A 348 -56.57 -4.26 -70.00
CA LEU A 348 -57.56 -5.31 -70.24
C LEU A 348 -58.99 -4.77 -70.21
N LYS A 349 -59.35 -3.92 -69.24
CA LYS A 349 -60.66 -3.27 -69.20
C LYS A 349 -60.91 -2.41 -70.44
N SER A 350 -59.93 -1.61 -70.84
CA SER A 350 -60.04 -0.80 -72.07
C SER A 350 -60.20 -1.66 -73.33
N LEU A 351 -59.55 -2.83 -73.35
CA LEU A 351 -59.67 -3.80 -74.44
C LEU A 351 -61.04 -4.48 -74.42
N GLN A 352 -61.53 -4.83 -73.25
CA GLN A 352 -62.85 -5.41 -73.03
C GLN A 352 -63.96 -4.44 -73.47
N GLU A 353 -63.87 -3.16 -73.08
CA GLU A 353 -64.79 -2.12 -73.53
C GLU A 353 -64.80 -1.98 -75.06
N LYS A 354 -63.62 -2.06 -75.70
CA LYS A 354 -63.52 -2.09 -77.18
C LYS A 354 -64.19 -3.32 -77.77
N VAL A 355 -64.02 -4.50 -77.17
CA VAL A 355 -64.67 -5.75 -77.63
C VAL A 355 -66.19 -5.63 -77.49
N ASP A 356 -66.69 -5.14 -76.36
CA ASP A 356 -68.12 -4.97 -76.13
C ASP A 356 -68.73 -3.97 -77.11
N ALA A 357 -68.04 -2.86 -77.39
CA ALA A 357 -68.44 -1.90 -78.42
C ALA A 357 -68.52 -2.53 -79.82
N LEU A 358 -67.54 -3.37 -80.19
CA LEU A 358 -67.56 -4.12 -81.46
C LEU A 358 -68.70 -5.15 -81.52
N VAL A 359 -69.02 -5.79 -80.39
CA VAL A 359 -70.16 -6.73 -80.29
C VAL A 359 -71.49 -6.00 -80.48
N GLU A 360 -71.65 -4.81 -79.90
CA GLU A 360 -72.84 -3.98 -80.11
C GLU A 360 -72.94 -3.47 -81.56
N GLN A 361 -71.83 -3.04 -82.17
CA GLN A 361 -71.80 -2.72 -83.61
C GLN A 361 -72.22 -3.92 -84.46
N LYS A 362 -71.72 -5.12 -84.15
CA LYS A 362 -72.13 -6.37 -84.82
C LYS A 362 -73.63 -6.63 -84.65
N LYS A 363 -74.19 -6.45 -83.45
CA LYS A 363 -75.63 -6.61 -83.20
C LYS A 363 -76.45 -5.60 -84.01
N HIS A 364 -76.02 -4.35 -84.07
CA HIS A 364 -76.66 -3.29 -84.85
C HIS A 364 -76.66 -3.59 -86.35
N ILE A 365 -75.51 -4.01 -86.91
CA ILE A 365 -75.41 -4.50 -88.29
C ILE A 365 -76.34 -5.70 -88.51
N GLY A 366 -76.38 -6.65 -87.57
CA GLY A 366 -77.27 -7.80 -87.63
C GLY A 366 -78.76 -7.43 -87.63
N THR A 367 -79.17 -6.41 -86.87
CA THR A 367 -80.54 -5.88 -86.91
C THR A 367 -80.84 -5.15 -88.22
N LEU A 368 -79.86 -4.43 -88.77
CA LEU A 368 -79.99 -3.73 -90.05
C LEU A 368 -80.17 -4.76 -91.18
N LEU A 369 -79.35 -5.81 -91.23
CA LEU A 369 -79.47 -6.92 -92.17
C LEU A 369 -80.82 -7.65 -92.02
N ARG A 370 -81.29 -7.92 -90.79
CA ARG A 370 -82.62 -8.50 -90.57
C ARG A 370 -83.74 -7.58 -91.06
N SER A 371 -83.62 -6.26 -90.87
CA SER A 371 -84.62 -5.29 -91.34
C SER A 371 -84.69 -5.19 -92.87
N VAL A 372 -83.55 -5.26 -93.56
CA VAL A 372 -83.46 -5.34 -95.03
C VAL A 372 -84.05 -6.67 -95.54
N LEU A 373 -83.76 -7.79 -94.86
CA LEU A 373 -84.36 -9.09 -95.17
C LEU A 373 -85.88 -9.13 -94.93
N LEU A 374 -86.40 -8.32 -93.99
CA LEU A 374 -87.83 -8.23 -93.67
C LEU A 374 -88.60 -7.30 -94.62
N SER A 375 -87.99 -6.22 -95.12
CA SER A 375 -88.66 -5.26 -96.02
C SER A 375 -88.79 -5.76 -97.46
N ASN A 376 -87.88 -6.63 -97.92
CA ASN A 376 -87.92 -7.24 -99.26
C ASN A 376 -88.24 -8.74 -99.20
N LYS A 377 -89.21 -9.13 -98.35
CA LYS A 377 -89.61 -10.53 -98.17
C LYS A 377 -90.05 -11.20 -99.47
N SER A 378 -90.70 -10.52 -100.42
CA SER A 378 -91.19 -11.19 -101.63
C SER A 378 -90.12 -11.45 -102.69
N GLU A 379 -89.11 -10.59 -102.84
CA GLU A 379 -88.04 -10.77 -103.83
C GLU A 379 -86.90 -11.65 -103.31
N VAL A 380 -86.53 -11.52 -102.03
CA VAL A 380 -85.43 -12.31 -101.45
C VAL A 380 -85.86 -13.74 -101.13
N LEU A 381 -87.13 -13.97 -100.75
CA LEU A 381 -87.67 -15.34 -100.60
C LEU A 381 -87.84 -16.03 -101.95
N GLN A 382 -88.14 -15.34 -103.05
CA GLN A 382 -88.14 -15.95 -104.38
C GLN A 382 -86.73 -16.35 -104.84
N VAL A 383 -85.71 -15.51 -104.63
CA VAL A 383 -84.32 -15.85 -104.99
C VAL A 383 -83.74 -16.97 -104.11
N ALA A 384 -84.14 -17.02 -102.84
CA ALA A 384 -83.78 -18.12 -101.94
C ALA A 384 -84.58 -19.41 -102.22
N GLU A 385 -85.88 -19.34 -102.57
CA GLU A 385 -86.66 -20.50 -103.05
C GLU A 385 -86.10 -21.06 -104.37
N GLU A 386 -85.69 -20.19 -105.31
CA GLU A 386 -85.07 -20.59 -106.58
C GLU A 386 -83.71 -21.29 -106.33
N GLY A 387 -82.88 -20.75 -105.42
CA GLY A 387 -81.58 -21.33 -105.04
C GLY A 387 -81.65 -22.59 -104.17
N LEU A 388 -82.66 -22.72 -103.28
CA LEU A 388 -82.90 -23.94 -102.51
C LEU A 388 -83.61 -25.03 -103.34
N ARG A 389 -84.36 -24.67 -104.39
CA ARG A 389 -84.90 -25.60 -105.39
C ARG A 389 -83.80 -26.13 -106.31
N GLU A 390 -82.79 -25.31 -106.64
CA GLU A 390 -81.58 -25.75 -107.35
C GLU A 390 -80.69 -26.66 -106.48
N ALA A 391 -80.80 -26.57 -105.13
CA ALA A 391 -80.12 -27.42 -104.16
C ALA A 391 -80.97 -28.57 -103.56
N GLY A 392 -82.26 -28.71 -103.92
CA GLY A 392 -83.10 -29.89 -103.65
C GLY A 392 -83.76 -30.04 -102.27
N ILE A 393 -84.13 -28.97 -101.54
CA ILE A 393 -84.72 -29.09 -100.18
C ILE A 393 -86.10 -28.38 -100.08
N GLU A 394 -87.13 -29.10 -99.62
CA GLU A 394 -88.53 -28.61 -99.51
C GLU A 394 -89.05 -28.76 -98.06
N LEU A 395 -89.41 -27.65 -97.37
CA LEU A 395 -90.03 -27.69 -96.02
C LEU A 395 -91.07 -26.57 -95.83
N LYS A 396 -92.34 -26.97 -95.65
CA LYS A 396 -93.48 -26.11 -95.23
C LYS A 396 -93.67 -26.20 -93.72
N LEU A 397 -93.80 -25.06 -93.03
CA LEU A 397 -94.21 -25.02 -91.62
C LEU A 397 -95.30 -23.96 -91.45
N ASP A 398 -96.52 -24.43 -91.22
CA ASP A 398 -97.68 -23.62 -90.87
C ASP A 398 -97.99 -23.77 -89.38
N GLY A 399 -98.32 -22.65 -88.75
CA GLY A 399 -98.60 -22.55 -87.32
C GLY A 399 -100.07 -22.78 -86.98
N LYS A 400 -100.37 -23.10 -85.73
CA LYS A 400 -101.75 -23.05 -85.22
C LYS A 400 -101.83 -22.77 -83.72
N GLU A 401 -102.44 -21.63 -83.42
CA GLU A 401 -103.00 -21.23 -82.13
C GLU A 401 -104.14 -22.17 -81.69
N ARG A 402 -104.35 -22.30 -80.37
CA ARG A 402 -105.70 -22.22 -79.78
C ARG A 402 -105.70 -22.02 -78.27
N SER A 403 -106.54 -21.08 -77.86
CA SER A 403 -107.08 -20.77 -76.54
C SER A 403 -108.08 -21.82 -76.04
N SER A 404 -108.22 -22.00 -74.72
CA SER A 404 -109.51 -22.15 -74.03
C SER A 404 -109.40 -22.42 -72.51
N LEU A 405 -110.20 -21.64 -71.77
CA LEU A 405 -111.03 -21.95 -70.58
C LEU A 405 -110.48 -22.84 -69.43
N GLY A 406 -110.24 -22.19 -68.28
CA GLY A 406 -111.17 -22.21 -67.14
C GLY A 406 -111.61 -23.56 -66.57
N GLU A 407 -110.78 -24.14 -65.69
CA GLU A 407 -111.15 -24.90 -64.47
C GLU A 407 -109.89 -25.35 -63.66
N ALA A 408 -108.77 -24.62 -63.78
CA ALA A 408 -107.47 -24.95 -63.15
C ALA A 408 -107.07 -24.00 -61.99
N HIS A 409 -107.89 -23.02 -61.64
CA HIS A 409 -107.50 -21.92 -60.74
C HIS A 409 -107.28 -22.37 -59.28
N ASP A 410 -107.97 -23.41 -58.80
CA ASP A 410 -107.77 -23.91 -57.42
C ASP A 410 -106.52 -24.80 -57.27
N ASP A 411 -106.18 -25.59 -58.29
CA ASP A 411 -104.92 -26.36 -58.35
C ASP A 411 -103.71 -25.44 -58.57
N GLU A 412 -103.85 -24.37 -59.35
CA GLU A 412 -102.84 -23.32 -59.52
C GLU A 412 -102.60 -22.54 -58.22
N VAL A 413 -103.65 -22.23 -57.46
CA VAL A 413 -103.51 -21.57 -56.14
C VAL A 413 -102.85 -22.49 -55.12
N TYR A 414 -103.19 -23.78 -55.09
CA TYR A 414 -102.54 -24.75 -54.18
C TYR A 414 -101.06 -25.00 -54.56
N THR A 415 -100.74 -25.05 -55.85
CA THR A 415 -99.34 -25.19 -56.31
C THR A 415 -98.52 -23.92 -56.07
N LEU A 416 -99.09 -22.73 -56.27
CA LEU A 416 -98.47 -21.45 -55.90
C LEU A 416 -98.27 -21.32 -54.39
N ALA A 417 -99.25 -21.73 -53.57
CA ALA A 417 -99.12 -21.75 -52.12
C ALA A 417 -98.05 -22.75 -51.65
N GLY A 418 -97.93 -23.90 -52.30
CA GLY A 418 -96.85 -24.87 -52.07
C GLY A 418 -95.47 -24.34 -52.44
N ALA A 419 -95.35 -23.67 -53.60
CA ALA A 419 -94.11 -23.02 -54.04
C ALA A 419 -93.69 -21.88 -53.08
N LEU A 420 -94.64 -21.03 -52.68
CA LEU A 420 -94.41 -19.97 -51.69
C LEU A 420 -94.05 -20.55 -50.32
N GLY A 421 -94.69 -21.63 -49.89
CA GLY A 421 -94.36 -22.33 -48.65
C GLY A 421 -92.95 -22.92 -48.67
N ASN A 422 -92.51 -23.44 -49.81
CA ASN A 422 -91.15 -23.94 -49.98
C ASN A 422 -90.11 -22.81 -50.01
N THR A 423 -90.37 -21.70 -50.71
CA THR A 423 -89.46 -20.54 -50.71
C THR A 423 -89.38 -19.88 -49.32
N VAL A 424 -90.49 -19.82 -48.57
CA VAL A 424 -90.51 -19.36 -47.18
C VAL A 424 -89.66 -20.28 -46.30
N LYS A 425 -89.83 -21.61 -46.38
CA LYS A 425 -89.00 -22.56 -45.63
C LYS A 425 -87.51 -22.45 -45.98
N GLU A 426 -87.17 -22.32 -47.26
CA GLU A 426 -85.80 -22.14 -47.73
C GLU A 426 -85.20 -20.83 -47.20
N SER A 427 -85.96 -19.73 -47.25
CA SER A 427 -85.55 -18.46 -46.65
C SER A 427 -85.38 -18.55 -45.14
N GLN A 428 -86.22 -19.32 -44.45
CA GLN A 428 -86.16 -19.52 -43.00
C GLN A 428 -84.94 -20.34 -42.58
N ILE A 429 -84.58 -21.38 -43.34
CA ILE A 429 -83.32 -22.12 -43.14
C ILE A 429 -82.14 -21.17 -43.31
N LYS A 430 -82.13 -20.35 -44.37
CA LYS A 430 -81.05 -19.39 -44.63
C LYS A 430 -80.94 -18.32 -43.54
N ILE A 431 -82.06 -17.88 -42.95
CA ILE A 431 -82.08 -16.97 -41.80
C ILE A 431 -81.41 -17.64 -40.59
N ILE A 432 -81.71 -18.91 -40.31
CA ILE A 432 -81.10 -19.66 -39.19
C ILE A 432 -79.59 -19.85 -39.43
N GLU A 433 -79.17 -20.20 -40.65
CA GLU A 433 -77.75 -20.33 -41.01
C GLU A 433 -77.00 -19.01 -40.81
N LEU A 434 -77.58 -17.89 -41.26
CA LEU A 434 -77.00 -16.56 -41.05
C LEU A 434 -76.95 -16.19 -39.55
N GLN A 435 -77.95 -16.57 -38.75
CA GLN A 435 -77.93 -16.37 -37.31
C GLN A 435 -76.77 -17.13 -36.65
N HIS A 436 -76.57 -18.41 -36.97
CA HIS A 436 -75.45 -19.19 -36.46
C HIS A 436 -74.09 -18.60 -36.87
N LEU A 437 -73.95 -18.13 -38.11
CA LEU A 437 -72.72 -17.45 -38.56
C LEU A 437 -72.45 -16.17 -37.77
N VAL A 438 -73.49 -15.37 -37.51
CA VAL A 438 -73.34 -14.15 -36.70
C VAL A 438 -72.97 -14.51 -35.24
N GLU A 439 -73.56 -15.56 -34.67
CA GLU A 439 -73.21 -16.04 -33.33
C GLU A 439 -71.77 -16.57 -33.26
N ALA A 440 -71.32 -17.32 -34.28
CA ALA A 440 -69.93 -17.77 -34.40
C ALA A 440 -68.95 -16.58 -34.46
N LEU A 441 -69.24 -15.58 -35.30
CA LEU A 441 -68.43 -14.36 -35.38
C LEU A 441 -68.43 -13.55 -34.07
N ARG A 442 -69.54 -13.53 -33.33
CA ARG A 442 -69.59 -12.91 -31.99
C ARG A 442 -68.71 -13.66 -31.00
N ALA A 443 -68.71 -15.00 -31.03
CA ALA A 443 -67.85 -15.82 -30.19
C ALA A 443 -66.37 -15.60 -30.52
N GLU A 444 -66.00 -15.60 -31.81
CA GLU A 444 -64.64 -15.29 -32.26
C GLU A 444 -64.19 -13.89 -31.83
N SER A 445 -65.04 -12.87 -31.99
CA SER A 445 -64.77 -11.51 -31.53
C SER A 445 -64.57 -11.45 -30.01
N SER A 446 -65.36 -12.19 -29.24
CA SER A 446 -65.21 -12.25 -27.78
C SER A 446 -63.90 -12.91 -27.35
N LEU A 447 -63.45 -13.96 -28.06
CA LEU A 447 -62.17 -14.63 -27.81
C LEU A 447 -60.99 -13.72 -28.16
N LEU A 448 -61.04 -13.06 -29.31
CA LEU A 448 -60.02 -12.08 -29.70
C LEU A 448 -59.92 -10.94 -28.68
N LYS A 449 -61.06 -10.44 -28.19
CA LYS A 449 -61.09 -9.43 -27.13
C LYS A 449 -60.45 -9.94 -25.84
N ALA A 450 -60.78 -11.15 -25.40
CA ALA A 450 -60.16 -11.76 -24.22
C ALA A 450 -58.64 -11.93 -24.37
N ARG A 451 -58.16 -12.29 -25.57
CA ARG A 451 -56.72 -12.38 -25.88
C ARG A 451 -56.04 -11.01 -25.83
N LEU A 452 -56.65 -9.97 -26.38
CA LEU A 452 -56.13 -8.60 -26.32
C LEU A 452 -56.07 -8.08 -24.88
N ASP A 453 -57.10 -8.36 -24.08
CA ASP A 453 -57.12 -7.99 -22.66
C ASP A 453 -56.02 -8.72 -21.87
N ALA A 454 -55.77 -10.01 -22.18
CA ALA A 454 -54.67 -10.76 -21.59
C ALA A 454 -53.30 -10.21 -21.98
N GLN A 455 -53.08 -9.91 -23.27
CA GLN A 455 -51.83 -9.29 -23.74
C GLN A 455 -51.62 -7.90 -23.12
N THR A 456 -52.69 -7.10 -22.98
CA THR A 456 -52.62 -5.79 -22.34
C THR A 456 -52.17 -5.90 -20.87
N LYS A 457 -52.67 -6.91 -20.14
CA LYS A 457 -52.24 -7.18 -18.76
C LYS A 457 -50.77 -7.59 -18.68
N GLU A 458 -50.32 -8.45 -19.58
CA GLU A 458 -48.92 -8.89 -19.65
C GLU A 458 -47.98 -7.72 -19.97
N ILE A 459 -48.31 -6.88 -20.95
CA ILE A 459 -47.55 -5.67 -21.28
C ILE A 459 -47.47 -4.73 -20.07
N ASN A 460 -48.59 -4.55 -19.34
CA ASN A 460 -48.58 -3.73 -18.13
C ASN A 460 -47.71 -4.32 -17.02
N GLN A 461 -47.69 -5.64 -16.86
CA GLN A 461 -46.81 -6.31 -15.90
C GLN A 461 -45.34 -6.15 -16.27
N GLN A 462 -44.98 -6.38 -17.54
CA GLN A 462 -43.62 -6.17 -18.04
C GLN A 462 -43.17 -4.72 -17.87
N LYS A 463 -44.06 -3.76 -18.13
CA LYS A 463 -43.80 -2.33 -17.92
C LYS A 463 -43.50 -2.01 -16.45
N LEU A 464 -44.20 -2.63 -15.50
CA LEU A 464 -43.91 -2.46 -14.08
C LEU A 464 -42.55 -3.07 -13.68
N GLN A 465 -42.22 -4.25 -14.23
CA GLN A 465 -40.92 -4.89 -14.00
C GLN A 465 -39.76 -4.05 -14.56
N ILE A 466 -39.91 -3.48 -15.76
CA ILE A 466 -38.91 -2.58 -16.35
C ILE A 466 -38.67 -1.38 -15.43
N LYS A 467 -39.74 -0.75 -14.92
CA LYS A 467 -39.61 0.38 -13.98
C LYS A 467 -38.90 0.01 -12.68
N ASP A 468 -39.16 -1.18 -12.13
CA ASP A 468 -38.47 -1.67 -10.93
C ASP A 468 -36.97 -1.89 -11.20
N LEU A 469 -36.63 -2.46 -12.37
CA LEU A 469 -35.25 -2.62 -12.80
C LEU A 469 -34.54 -1.27 -13.02
N GLU A 470 -35.20 -0.29 -13.63
CA GLU A 470 -34.65 1.07 -13.80
C GLU A 470 -34.36 1.75 -12.46
N VAL A 471 -35.19 1.54 -11.44
CA VAL A 471 -34.93 2.05 -10.08
C VAL A 471 -33.72 1.34 -9.48
N LYS A 472 -33.66 0.01 -9.58
CA LYS A 472 -32.53 -0.78 -9.06
C LYS A 472 -31.21 -0.39 -9.72
N GLU A 473 -31.22 -0.20 -11.04
CA GLU A 473 -30.06 0.29 -11.79
C GLU A 473 -29.63 1.67 -11.30
N ARG A 474 -30.55 2.62 -11.13
CA ARG A 474 -30.22 3.95 -10.57
C ARG A 474 -29.60 3.85 -9.18
N THR A 475 -30.19 3.08 -8.28
CA THR A 475 -29.62 2.90 -6.92
C THR A 475 -28.26 2.20 -6.93
N ALA A 476 -28.05 1.25 -7.85
CA ALA A 476 -26.76 0.59 -8.00
C ALA A 476 -25.69 1.56 -8.55
N ASN A 477 -26.05 2.41 -9.52
CA ASN A 477 -25.16 3.44 -10.05
C ASN A 477 -24.77 4.45 -8.96
N GLU A 478 -25.73 4.96 -8.18
CA GLU A 478 -25.46 5.84 -7.04
C GLU A 478 -24.52 5.16 -6.01
N SER A 479 -24.72 3.87 -5.74
CA SER A 479 -23.83 3.09 -4.86
C SER A 479 -22.42 2.94 -5.42
N VAL A 480 -22.29 2.69 -6.73
CA VAL A 480 -20.97 2.58 -7.39
C VAL A 480 -20.25 3.92 -7.40
N GLU A 481 -20.95 5.01 -7.66
CA GLU A 481 -20.40 6.37 -7.57
C GLU A 481 -19.89 6.68 -6.17
N GLY A 482 -20.65 6.34 -5.12
CA GLY A 482 -20.20 6.48 -3.73
C GLY A 482 -18.92 5.68 -3.43
N LEU A 483 -18.88 4.41 -3.84
CA LEU A 483 -17.67 3.58 -3.68
C LEU A 483 -16.47 4.14 -4.46
N MET A 484 -16.69 4.70 -5.65
CA MET A 484 -15.65 5.34 -6.44
C MET A 484 -15.07 6.56 -5.72
N MET A 485 -15.91 7.38 -5.08
CA MET A 485 -15.44 8.51 -4.25
C MET A 485 -14.61 8.02 -3.06
N ASP A 486 -15.07 6.98 -2.36
CA ASP A 486 -14.32 6.39 -1.23
C ASP A 486 -12.98 5.80 -1.66
N ILE A 487 -12.91 5.15 -2.82
CA ILE A 487 -11.66 4.65 -3.40
C ILE A 487 -10.71 5.80 -3.67
N THR A 488 -11.16 6.89 -4.31
CA THR A 488 -10.30 8.05 -4.56
C THR A 488 -9.80 8.71 -3.28
N ALA A 489 -10.63 8.81 -2.24
CA ALA A 489 -10.22 9.34 -0.94
C ALA A 489 -9.16 8.45 -0.26
N ALA A 490 -9.35 7.12 -0.32
CA ALA A 490 -8.38 6.16 0.21
C ALA A 490 -7.05 6.20 -0.56
N GLU A 491 -7.08 6.36 -1.88
CA GLU A 491 -5.88 6.53 -2.71
C GLU A 491 -5.10 7.80 -2.33
N GLU A 492 -5.79 8.92 -2.11
CA GLU A 492 -5.16 10.14 -1.62
C GLU A 492 -4.53 9.97 -0.23
N GLU A 493 -5.19 9.27 0.69
CA GLU A 493 -4.62 8.94 2.00
C GLU A 493 -3.36 8.09 1.86
N ILE A 494 -3.39 7.04 1.04
CA ILE A 494 -2.21 6.21 0.76
C ILE A 494 -1.05 7.06 0.24
N LEU A 495 -1.31 8.02 -0.65
CA LEU A 495 -0.29 8.94 -1.13
C LEU A 495 0.27 9.84 -0.02
N ARG A 496 -0.59 10.33 0.89
CA ARG A 496 -0.14 11.12 2.06
C ARG A 496 0.74 10.29 3.01
N TRP A 497 0.32 9.07 3.34
CA TRP A 497 1.09 8.17 4.20
C TRP A 497 2.43 7.79 3.55
N LYS A 498 2.45 7.55 2.24
CA LYS A 498 3.67 7.27 1.49
C LYS A 498 4.64 8.45 1.53
N ALA A 499 4.16 9.67 1.29
CA ALA A 499 4.99 10.87 1.34
C ALA A 499 5.57 11.10 2.75
N ALA A 500 4.78 10.89 3.80
CA ALA A 500 5.25 10.99 5.19
C ALA A 500 6.33 9.94 5.49
N ALA A 501 6.14 8.69 5.06
CA ALA A 501 7.12 7.62 5.23
C ALA A 501 8.44 7.90 4.49
N GLU A 502 8.37 8.44 3.26
CA GLU A 502 9.56 8.85 2.50
C GLU A 502 10.30 10.00 3.20
N GLN A 503 9.58 10.97 3.76
CA GLN A 503 10.18 12.07 4.53
C GLN A 503 10.85 11.57 5.82
N GLU A 504 10.21 10.66 6.55
CA GLU A 504 10.80 10.03 7.74
C GLU A 504 12.04 9.20 7.39
N ALA A 505 12.01 8.43 6.30
CA ALA A 505 13.17 7.69 5.82
C ALA A 505 14.33 8.63 5.42
N ALA A 506 14.03 9.76 4.76
CA ALA A 506 15.03 10.77 4.41
C ALA A 506 15.63 11.45 5.66
N ALA A 507 14.80 11.76 6.66
CA ALA A 507 15.26 12.29 7.94
C ALA A 507 16.14 11.27 8.70
N GLY A 508 15.74 9.99 8.72
CA GLY A 508 16.53 8.90 9.27
C GLY A 508 17.90 8.77 8.59
N GLY A 509 17.94 8.83 7.25
CA GLY A 509 19.19 8.81 6.50
C GLY A 509 20.09 10.03 6.73
N ALA A 510 19.53 11.21 7.06
CA ALA A 510 20.31 12.38 7.43
C ALA A 510 20.98 12.20 8.80
N VAL A 511 20.23 11.68 9.78
CA VAL A 511 20.74 11.36 11.12
C VAL A 511 21.83 10.29 11.05
N GLU A 512 21.64 9.25 10.22
CA GLU A 512 22.67 8.22 10.02
C GLU A 512 23.98 8.81 9.49
N LYS A 513 23.90 9.71 8.49
CA LYS A 513 25.09 10.41 7.98
C LYS A 513 25.77 11.27 9.04
N GLU A 514 25.00 11.91 9.91
CA GLU A 514 25.55 12.67 11.04
C GLU A 514 26.29 11.75 12.01
N PHE A 515 25.70 10.62 12.40
CA PHE A 515 26.38 9.64 13.25
C PHE A 515 27.63 9.04 12.60
N GLN A 516 27.58 8.74 11.30
CA GLN A 516 28.77 8.31 10.56
C GLN A 516 29.88 9.36 10.63
N SER A 517 29.54 10.65 10.48
CA SER A 517 30.52 11.75 10.60
C SER A 517 31.11 11.87 12.01
N GLN A 518 30.28 11.70 13.06
CA GLN A 518 30.73 11.72 14.44
C GLN A 518 31.64 10.53 14.75
N ILE A 519 31.30 9.32 14.26
CA ILE A 519 32.15 8.13 14.41
C ILE A 519 33.51 8.35 13.73
N LEU A 520 33.54 8.89 12.52
CA LEU A 520 34.79 9.19 11.81
C LEU A 520 35.64 10.24 12.56
N ALA A 521 35.00 11.27 13.13
CA ALA A 521 35.69 12.26 13.95
C ALA A 521 36.30 11.64 15.21
N LEU A 522 35.53 10.81 15.94
CA LEU A 522 36.01 10.12 17.14
C LEU A 522 37.13 9.11 16.82
N GLN A 523 37.02 8.37 15.71
CA GLN A 523 38.08 7.49 15.24
C GLN A 523 39.37 8.26 14.98
N LYS A 524 39.28 9.41 14.31
CA LYS A 524 40.44 10.27 14.07
C LYS A 524 41.05 10.78 15.38
N GLU A 525 40.23 11.28 16.30
CA GLU A 525 40.73 11.72 17.61
C GLU A 525 41.40 10.59 18.40
N LEU A 526 40.88 9.37 18.30
CA LEU A 526 41.45 8.20 18.95
C LEU A 526 42.81 7.83 18.34
N GLU A 527 42.95 7.90 17.01
CA GLU A 527 44.25 7.71 16.35
C GLU A 527 45.25 8.82 16.71
N ASP A 528 44.82 10.08 16.75
CA ASP A 528 45.68 11.21 17.17
C ASP A 528 46.16 11.03 18.62
N ARG A 529 45.29 10.56 19.53
CA ARG A 529 45.67 10.26 20.93
C ARG A 529 46.60 9.06 21.03
N LYS A 530 46.41 8.02 20.21
CA LYS A 530 47.35 6.88 20.13
C LYS A 530 48.73 7.34 19.67
N GLN A 531 48.80 8.17 18.64
CA GLN A 531 50.08 8.73 18.17
C GLN A 531 50.76 9.55 19.26
N ALA A 532 50.02 10.43 19.94
CA ALA A 532 50.54 11.20 21.07
C ALA A 532 51.04 10.30 22.23
N MET A 533 50.34 9.21 22.52
CA MET A 533 50.77 8.22 23.52
C MET A 533 52.10 7.57 23.13
N LEU A 534 52.23 7.12 21.88
CA LEU A 534 53.46 6.51 21.37
C LEU A 534 54.64 7.49 21.45
N GLU A 535 54.43 8.77 21.13
CA GLU A 535 55.47 9.79 21.29
C GLU A 535 55.89 9.99 22.74
N LEU A 536 54.95 9.98 23.68
CA LEU A 536 55.24 10.09 25.12
C LEU A 536 55.96 8.84 25.64
N GLU A 537 55.57 7.65 25.19
CA GLU A 537 56.25 6.40 25.51
C GLU A 537 57.71 6.42 25.01
N ASN A 538 57.95 6.89 23.78
CA ASN A 538 59.31 7.03 23.25
C ASN A 538 60.13 8.07 24.05
N LYS A 539 59.53 9.21 24.44
CA LYS A 539 60.17 10.20 25.32
C LYS A 539 60.50 9.61 26.70
N LEU A 540 59.62 8.76 27.23
CA LEU A 540 59.82 8.07 28.49
C LEU A 540 60.97 7.06 28.38
N LYS A 541 61.00 6.22 27.33
CA LYS A 541 62.10 5.29 27.05
C LYS A 541 63.45 6.01 26.96
N PHE A 542 63.51 7.13 26.25
CA PHE A 542 64.73 7.95 26.21
C PHE A 542 65.14 8.48 27.59
N LYS A 543 64.18 8.91 28.42
CA LYS A 543 64.46 9.32 29.81
C LYS A 543 64.92 8.16 30.68
N GLU A 544 64.38 6.97 30.48
CA GLU A 544 64.81 5.75 31.18
C GLU A 544 66.22 5.34 30.78
N GLU A 545 66.55 5.37 29.48
CA GLU A 545 67.89 5.09 28.97
C GLU A 545 68.92 6.11 29.46
N THR A 546 68.57 7.40 29.46
CA THR A 546 69.45 8.44 30.01
C THR A 546 69.64 8.32 31.52
N ALA A 547 68.60 7.95 32.27
CA ALA A 547 68.71 7.66 33.69
C ALA A 547 69.58 6.42 33.96
N ALA A 548 69.41 5.34 33.17
CA ALA A 548 70.22 4.14 33.26
C ALA A 548 71.70 4.44 32.97
N ALA A 549 71.99 5.25 31.94
CA ALA A 549 73.34 5.70 31.62
C ALA A 549 73.95 6.55 32.75
N ALA A 550 73.17 7.46 33.35
CA ALA A 550 73.63 8.26 34.50
C ALA A 550 73.91 7.40 35.73
N MET A 551 73.08 6.39 36.01
CA MET A 551 73.28 5.42 37.08
C MET A 551 74.56 4.59 36.84
N ALA A 552 74.76 4.08 35.62
CA ALA A 552 75.98 3.35 35.26
C ALA A 552 77.24 4.22 35.37
N ALA A 553 77.16 5.49 34.96
CA ALA A 553 78.25 6.45 35.10
C ALA A 553 78.57 6.73 36.58
N ARG A 554 77.56 6.88 37.43
CA ARG A 554 77.73 7.03 38.89
C ARG A 554 78.37 5.79 39.50
N GLU A 555 77.90 4.59 39.17
CA GLU A 555 78.52 3.34 39.65
C GLU A 555 79.99 3.24 39.22
N ALA A 556 80.31 3.60 37.98
CA ALA A 556 81.69 3.63 37.49
C ALA A 556 82.55 4.65 38.26
N ALA A 557 82.00 5.84 38.55
CA ALA A 557 82.66 6.85 39.37
C ALA A 557 82.88 6.36 40.81
N GLU A 558 81.89 5.71 41.44
CA GLU A 558 82.01 5.12 42.77
C GLU A 558 83.05 3.99 42.81
N LYS A 559 83.09 3.13 41.78
CA LYS A 559 84.15 2.10 41.62
C LYS A 559 85.53 2.74 41.49
N SER A 560 85.67 3.80 40.69
CA SER A 560 86.91 4.57 40.53
C SER A 560 87.36 5.20 41.86
N LEU A 561 86.44 5.81 42.60
CA LEU A 561 86.72 6.39 43.91
C LEU A 561 87.18 5.32 44.91
N LYS A 562 86.50 4.18 45.01
CA LYS A 562 86.92 3.06 45.87
C LYS A 562 88.33 2.56 45.53
N LEU A 563 88.66 2.46 44.23
CA LEU A 563 90.02 2.10 43.80
C LEU A 563 91.06 3.16 44.20
N ALA A 564 90.72 4.45 44.09
CA ALA A 564 91.58 5.54 44.54
C ALA A 564 91.81 5.51 46.06
N ASP A 565 90.77 5.23 46.85
CA ASP A 565 90.87 5.06 48.31
C ASP A 565 91.74 3.87 48.70
N ILE A 566 91.59 2.72 48.03
CA ILE A 566 92.47 1.55 48.21
C ILE A 566 93.91 1.88 47.83
N ARG A 567 94.13 2.64 46.74
CA ARG A 567 95.48 3.08 46.37
C ARG A 567 96.06 4.05 47.41
N SER A 568 95.26 4.97 47.94
CA SER A 568 95.68 5.94 48.94
C SER A 568 96.04 5.26 50.27
N THR A 569 95.25 4.29 50.72
CA THR A 569 95.51 3.51 51.93
C THR A 569 96.79 2.68 51.78
N ARG A 570 96.99 2.02 50.63
CA ARG A 570 98.25 1.30 50.33
C ARG A 570 99.46 2.23 50.30
N LEU A 571 99.33 3.42 49.72
CA LEU A 571 100.40 4.42 49.72
C LEU A 571 100.70 4.91 51.14
N ARG A 572 99.68 5.16 51.97
CA ARG A 572 99.85 5.49 53.39
C ARG A 572 100.58 4.39 54.16
N GLN A 573 100.18 3.13 54.00
CA GLN A 573 100.88 1.99 54.61
C GLN A 573 102.36 1.93 54.21
N ARG A 574 102.67 2.17 52.92
CA ARG A 574 104.07 2.24 52.46
C ARG A 574 104.83 3.42 53.06
N LEU A 575 104.20 4.58 53.19
CA LEU A 575 104.80 5.75 53.85
C LEU A 575 105.05 5.49 55.33
N GLU A 576 104.11 4.88 56.04
CA GLU A 576 104.26 4.47 57.43
C GLU A 576 105.41 3.46 57.60
N GLU A 577 105.52 2.47 56.71
CA GLU A 577 106.63 1.51 56.73
C GLU A 577 107.98 2.17 56.42
N LEU A 578 108.06 3.08 55.46
CA LEU A 578 109.27 3.88 55.19
C LEU A 578 109.62 4.79 56.38
N SER A 579 108.64 5.42 57.01
CA SER A 579 108.83 6.24 58.22
C SER A 579 109.37 5.38 59.38
N ARG A 580 108.82 4.17 59.55
CA ARG A 580 109.30 3.18 60.52
C ARG A 580 110.74 2.75 60.24
N GLN A 581 111.10 2.57 58.97
CA GLN A 581 112.49 2.28 58.56
C GLN A 581 113.43 3.44 58.86
N VAL A 582 113.01 4.70 58.68
CA VAL A 582 113.80 5.88 59.05
C VAL A 582 114.00 5.96 60.57
N GLU A 583 112.95 5.80 61.37
CA GLU A 583 113.06 5.77 62.84
C GLU A 583 113.97 4.64 63.33
N GLN A 584 113.93 3.46 62.69
CA GLN A 584 114.86 2.36 62.98
C GLN A 584 116.30 2.65 62.56
N SER A 585 116.49 3.38 61.46
CA SER A 585 117.81 3.82 60.99
C SER A 585 118.42 4.91 61.89
N ASP A 586 117.58 5.81 62.42
CA ASP A 586 117.98 6.82 63.41
C ASP A 586 118.27 6.21 64.80
N GLY A 587 117.57 5.14 65.18
CA GLY A 587 117.83 4.40 66.42
C GLY A 587 119.08 3.50 66.38
N GLN A 588 119.63 3.24 65.19
CA GLN A 588 120.72 2.29 64.96
C GLN A 588 121.82 2.89 64.09
N GLY A 589 122.35 4.07 64.49
CA GLY A 589 123.30 4.78 63.63
C GLY A 589 124.13 5.90 64.26
N SER A 590 124.50 5.82 65.54
CA SER A 590 125.65 6.57 66.04
C SER A 590 126.93 5.84 65.62
N SER A 591 127.63 6.40 64.62
CA SER A 591 129.09 6.37 64.38
C SER A 591 129.46 6.05 62.93
N LEU A 592 130.16 7.01 62.33
CA LEU A 592 131.05 6.94 61.17
C LEU A 592 130.45 7.13 59.75
N ALA A 593 130.87 8.26 59.16
CA ALA A 593 131.23 8.49 57.76
C ALA A 593 130.24 9.28 56.85
N GLY A 594 130.64 10.54 56.57
CA GLY A 594 130.52 11.18 55.25
C GLY A 594 129.46 12.28 55.08
N PRO A 595 129.85 13.56 54.87
CA PRO A 595 128.92 14.58 54.39
C PRO A 595 128.89 14.57 52.86
N SER A 596 127.95 13.84 52.27
CA SER A 596 127.66 13.89 50.83
C SER A 596 126.38 14.69 50.61
N GLY A 597 126.53 15.91 50.09
CA GLY A 597 125.46 16.86 49.83
C GLY A 597 124.33 16.29 48.97
N VAL A 598 123.11 16.42 49.50
CA VAL A 598 121.85 16.12 48.83
C VAL A 598 121.62 17.16 47.73
N ARG A 599 121.70 16.74 46.47
CA ARG A 599 121.26 17.55 45.33
C ARG A 599 119.76 17.39 45.16
N TYR A 600 119.07 18.52 45.13
CA TYR A 600 117.66 18.67 44.79
C TYR A 600 117.31 17.87 43.52
N ALA A 601 116.47 16.84 43.67
CA ALA A 601 115.74 16.29 42.53
C ALA A 601 114.49 17.16 42.32
N CYS A 602 114.51 17.93 41.24
CA CYS A 602 113.37 18.67 40.73
C CYS A 602 112.21 17.71 40.44
N TRP A 603 111.04 17.99 41.05
CA TRP A 603 109.82 17.22 40.85
C TRP A 603 109.19 17.57 39.49
N PRO A 604 108.89 16.60 38.60
CA PRO A 604 108.24 16.91 37.32
C PRO A 604 106.76 17.21 37.54
N TRP A 605 106.37 18.48 37.36
CA TRP A 605 104.98 18.97 37.40
C TRP A 605 104.14 18.57 36.16
N GLN A 606 104.44 17.46 35.49
CA GLN A 606 103.76 17.03 34.25
C GLN A 606 102.61 16.04 34.45
N TRP A 607 102.24 15.70 35.69
CA TRP A 607 101.18 14.71 35.98
C TRP A 607 99.91 15.29 36.62
N LEU A 608 99.88 16.60 36.88
CA LEU A 608 98.64 17.32 37.18
C LEU A 608 98.17 17.95 35.87
N GLY A 609 97.33 17.24 35.11
CA GLY A 609 96.74 17.67 33.84
C GLY A 609 95.78 18.86 33.97
N LEU A 610 96.25 19.96 34.56
CA LEU A 610 95.59 21.25 34.62
C LEU A 610 96.09 22.11 33.46
N ASN A 611 95.46 21.98 32.30
CA ASN A 611 95.48 23.03 31.29
C ASN A 611 94.30 23.97 31.56
N PHE A 612 94.62 25.14 32.09
CA PHE A 612 93.71 26.29 32.13
C PHE A 612 94.33 27.40 31.27
N VAL A 613 93.85 27.57 30.04
CA VAL A 613 93.88 28.86 29.33
C VAL A 613 92.56 29.02 28.57
N ARG A 614 91.97 30.20 28.75
CA ARG A 614 90.64 30.67 28.34
C ARG A 614 90.76 31.57 27.08
N TYR A 615 89.76 31.47 26.19
CA TYR A 615 89.20 32.44 25.21
C TYR A 615 90.15 33.04 24.13
N SER A 616 89.78 33.25 22.86
CA SER A 616 88.49 33.25 22.13
C SER A 616 88.72 33.33 20.60
N GLY A 617 87.86 32.68 19.81
CA GLY A 617 87.35 33.26 18.55
C GLY A 617 87.76 32.64 17.19
N GLN A 618 86.80 31.91 16.60
CA GLN A 618 86.38 31.95 15.19
C GLN A 618 86.94 30.92 14.17
N ALA A 619 85.97 30.16 13.59
CA ALA A 619 85.94 29.38 12.33
C ALA A 619 86.95 28.21 12.21
N GLU A 620 86.64 27.02 11.71
CA GLU A 620 85.66 26.58 10.71
C GLU A 620 85.52 25.04 10.85
N ALA A 621 84.35 24.53 10.46
CA ALA A 621 83.88 23.17 10.73
C ALA A 621 84.59 22.07 9.93
N LEU A 622 84.79 20.91 10.55
CA LEU A 622 84.64 19.62 9.87
C LEU A 622 84.30 18.54 10.91
N GLU A 623 83.05 18.06 10.81
CA GLU A 623 82.37 17.16 11.72
C GLU A 623 82.81 15.71 11.55
N SER A 624 83.00 15.01 12.68
CA SER A 624 83.15 13.56 12.72
C SER A 624 81.79 12.88 12.62
N SER A 625 81.64 12.11 11.54
CA SER A 625 80.50 11.30 11.11
C SER A 625 79.61 10.70 12.20
N ASN A 626 78.35 11.14 12.18
CA ASN A 626 77.16 10.41 12.57
C ASN A 626 76.96 9.17 11.68
N GLU A 627 76.50 8.06 12.24
CA GLU A 627 75.63 7.11 11.54
C GLU A 627 74.37 6.93 12.39
N MET A 628 73.41 7.81 12.12
CA MET A 628 72.04 7.77 12.59
C MET A 628 71.21 7.46 11.33
N GLU A 629 70.81 6.20 11.16
CA GLU A 629 69.96 5.80 10.04
C GLU A 629 68.54 6.32 10.26
N LEU A 630 68.28 7.51 9.73
CA LEU A 630 66.94 8.04 9.49
C LEU A 630 66.41 7.38 8.21
N SER A 631 65.43 6.50 8.34
CA SER A 631 64.55 6.13 7.22
C SER A 631 63.21 6.84 7.41
N GLU A 632 62.98 7.83 6.55
CA GLU A 632 61.64 8.36 6.26
C GLU A 632 60.76 7.24 5.67
N PRO A 633 59.44 7.40 5.75
CA PRO A 633 58.64 7.14 4.57
C PRO A 633 57.89 8.40 4.11
N LEU A 634 57.91 8.51 2.79
CA LEU A 634 57.06 9.35 1.94
C LEU A 634 55.57 9.13 2.25
N ILE A 635 54.82 10.23 2.07
CA ILE A 635 53.38 10.39 1.77
C ILE A 635 52.54 9.11 1.75
#